data_AF-A0A7I0J501-F1
#
_entry.id   AF-A0A7I0J501-F1
#
_cell.length_a   1.000
_cell.length_b   1.000
_cell.length_c   1.000
_cell.angle_alpha   90.00
_cell.angle_beta   90.00
_cell.angle_gamma   90.00
#
_symmetry.space_group_name_H-M   'P 1'
#
loop_
_entity.id
_entity.type
_entity.pdbx_description
1 polymer ?
#
loop_
_entity_poly.entity_id
_entity_poly.type
_entity_poly.pdbx_seq_one_letter_code
_entity_poly.pdbx_strand_id
1 'polypeptide(L)'
;MTHTPDITRPPKDLIDALKEIGAATVAGTLGHMGFRSPHMVGPVAQNHGKSVVGPALTLQFLPQRPDLFNEGEYADPETQLHRHVLYHAQEG
;
A
#
# COMPACT_ATOMS: atom_id res chain seq x y z
N MET A 1 -14.45 18.84 0.32
CA MET A 1 -14.40 17.37 0.38
C MET A 1 -13.82 16.84 -0.92
N THR A 2 -12.56 16.40 -0.87
CA THR A 2 -11.92 15.69 -1.98
C THR A 2 -12.46 14.25 -1.99
N HIS A 3 -13.19 13.88 -3.04
CA HIS A 3 -13.67 12.50 -3.20
C HIS A 3 -12.50 11.60 -3.62
N THR A 4 -12.17 10.61 -2.81
CA THR A 4 -11.22 9.54 -3.16
C THR A 4 -11.99 8.24 -3.41
N PRO A 5 -11.87 7.64 -4.61
CA PRO A 5 -12.56 6.39 -4.92
C PRO A 5 -11.90 5.21 -4.17
N ASP A 6 -12.73 4.26 -3.71
CA ASP A 6 -12.25 2.99 -3.16
C ASP A 6 -11.76 2.06 -4.29
N ILE A 7 -11.03 1.01 -3.93
CA ILE A 7 -10.50 0.01 -4.86
C ILE A 7 -11.50 -1.14 -5.12
N THR A 8 -11.36 -1.80 -6.27
CA THR A 8 -12.00 -3.09 -6.50
C THR A 8 -11.17 -4.20 -5.86
N ARG A 9 -11.70 -4.86 -4.83
CA ARG A 9 -10.98 -5.91 -4.09
C ARG A 9 -11.08 -7.26 -4.80
N PRO A 10 -9.99 -8.05 -4.82
CA PRO A 10 -10.05 -9.41 -5.34
C PRO A 10 -10.85 -10.33 -4.40
N PRO A 11 -11.32 -11.47 -4.91
CA PRO A 11 -11.91 -12.53 -4.08
C PRO A 11 -10.98 -13.00 -2.96
N LYS A 12 -11.54 -13.32 -1.79
CA LYS A 12 -10.77 -13.70 -0.59
C LYS A 12 -10.00 -15.02 -0.75
N ASP A 13 -10.57 -15.97 -1.47
CA ASP A 13 -9.94 -17.25 -1.80
C ASP A 13 -8.63 -17.07 -2.58
N LEU A 14 -8.54 -16.05 -3.44
CA LEU A 14 -7.29 -15.72 -4.14
C LEU A 14 -6.22 -15.21 -3.16
N ILE A 15 -6.60 -14.36 -2.21
CA ILE A 15 -5.69 -13.82 -1.18
C ILE A 15 -5.18 -14.96 -0.30
N ASP A 16 -6.10 -15.81 0.17
CA ASP A 16 -5.78 -16.96 1.02
C ASP A 16 -4.85 -17.96 0.30
N ALA A 17 -5.08 -18.23 -0.99
CA ALA A 17 -4.22 -19.11 -1.77
C ALA A 17 -2.79 -18.56 -1.94
N LEU A 18 -2.64 -17.23 -2.09
CA LEU A 18 -1.33 -16.59 -2.22
C LEU A 18 -0.55 -16.54 -0.90
N LYS A 19 -1.22 -16.62 0.25
CA LYS A 19 -0.59 -16.56 1.58
C LYS A 19 0.40 -17.68 1.83
N GLU A 20 0.19 -18.84 1.21
CA GLU A 20 1.04 -20.02 1.29
C GLU A 20 2.27 -19.94 0.35
N ILE A 21 2.35 -18.92 -0.52
CA ILE A 21 3.40 -18.77 -1.52
C ILE A 21 4.43 -17.72 -1.06
N GLY A 22 5.70 -18.12 -1.01
CA GLY A 22 6.78 -17.20 -0.67
C GLY A 22 7.01 -16.12 -1.73
N ALA A 23 7.36 -14.90 -1.31
CA ALA A 23 7.61 -13.77 -2.20
C ALA A 23 8.68 -14.06 -3.27
N ALA A 24 9.70 -14.87 -2.95
CA ALA A 24 10.72 -15.30 -3.91
C ALA A 24 10.13 -16.14 -5.06
N THR A 25 9.23 -17.07 -4.74
CA THR A 25 8.50 -17.89 -5.73
C THR A 25 7.63 -17.00 -6.60
N VAL A 26 6.87 -16.07 -5.99
CA VAL A 26 6.03 -15.11 -6.73
C VAL A 26 6.87 -14.29 -7.71
N ALA A 27 8.01 -13.73 -7.26
CA ALA A 27 8.91 -12.96 -8.11
C ALA A 27 9.48 -13.80 -9.28
N GLY A 28 9.84 -15.06 -9.03
CA GLY A 28 10.30 -15.99 -10.06
C GLY A 28 9.23 -16.29 -11.11
N THR A 29 8.01 -16.62 -10.67
CA THR A 29 6.85 -16.86 -11.55
C THR A 29 6.56 -15.62 -12.40
N LEU A 30 6.51 -14.43 -11.81
CA LEU A 30 6.30 -13.17 -12.52
C LEU A 30 7.44 -12.91 -13.54
N GLY A 31 8.68 -13.25 -13.20
CA GLY A 31 9.83 -13.23 -14.12
C GLY A 31 9.60 -14.06 -15.38
N HIS A 32 9.10 -15.30 -15.22
CA HIS A 32 8.74 -16.17 -16.34
C HIS A 32 7.56 -15.64 -17.17
N MET A 33 6.69 -14.83 -16.56
CA MET A 33 5.59 -14.12 -17.25
C MET A 33 6.04 -12.81 -17.94
N GLY A 34 7.32 -12.43 -17.83
CA GLY A 34 7.89 -11.26 -18.48
C GLY A 34 8.03 -10.01 -17.59
N PHE A 35 7.66 -10.08 -16.31
CA PHE A 35 7.85 -8.98 -15.37
C PHE A 35 9.31 -8.90 -14.90
N ARG A 36 9.96 -7.75 -15.06
CA ARG A 36 11.40 -7.60 -14.75
C ARG A 36 11.70 -7.15 -13.32
N SER A 37 10.79 -6.38 -12.70
CA SER A 37 11.01 -5.80 -11.37
C SER A 37 9.79 -6.01 -10.46
N PRO A 38 9.42 -7.27 -10.15
CA PRO A 38 8.23 -7.58 -9.35
C PRO A 38 8.44 -7.43 -7.82
N HIS A 39 9.48 -6.73 -7.38
CA HIS A 39 9.82 -6.57 -5.96
C HIS A 39 10.12 -5.10 -5.63
N MET A 40 9.88 -4.72 -4.38
CA MET A 40 10.23 -3.38 -3.87
C MET A 40 11.63 -3.40 -3.25
N VAL A 41 12.47 -2.47 -3.67
CA VAL A 41 13.81 -2.25 -3.08
C VAL A 41 13.70 -1.12 -2.06
N GLY A 42 14.25 -1.33 -0.86
CA GLY A 42 14.26 -0.34 0.22
C GLY A 42 13.51 -0.77 1.48
N PRO A 43 12.23 -1.17 1.40
CA PRO A 43 11.49 -1.66 2.56
C PRO A 43 12.15 -2.92 3.15
N VAL A 44 12.33 -2.91 4.47
CA VAL A 44 12.83 -4.07 5.24
C VAL A 44 11.83 -4.44 6.34
N ALA A 45 11.65 -5.73 6.56
CA ALA A 45 10.72 -6.24 7.56
C ALA A 45 11.15 -5.77 8.96
N GLN A 46 10.28 -5.03 9.64
CA GLN A 46 10.50 -4.62 11.04
C GLN A 46 10.16 -5.77 12.01
N ASN A 47 9.24 -6.65 11.61
CA ASN A 47 8.86 -7.86 12.35
C ASN A 47 9.21 -9.10 11.51
N HIS A 48 10.32 -9.76 11.83
CA HIS A 48 10.80 -10.92 11.10
C HIS A 48 9.88 -12.14 11.24
N GLY A 49 9.89 -13.02 10.23
CA GLY A 49 9.08 -14.24 10.20
C GLY A 49 7.60 -14.02 9.89
N LYS A 50 7.21 -12.79 9.54
CA LYS A 50 5.85 -12.46 9.10
C LYS A 50 5.80 -12.31 7.58
N SER A 51 4.69 -12.75 7.00
CA SER A 51 4.34 -12.56 5.59
C SER A 51 2.94 -11.95 5.50
N VAL A 52 2.72 -11.08 4.53
CA VAL A 52 1.46 -10.36 4.32
C VAL A 52 1.08 -10.46 2.86
N VAL A 53 -0.20 -10.75 2.62
CA VAL A 53 -0.83 -10.74 1.30
C VAL A 53 -2.14 -9.98 1.46
N GLY A 54 -2.47 -9.14 0.49
CA GLY A 54 -3.71 -8.38 0.47
C GLY A 54 -3.71 -7.36 -0.67
N PRO A 55 -4.85 -6.71 -0.92
CA PRO A 55 -4.95 -5.67 -1.92
C PRO A 55 -4.20 -4.39 -1.48
N ALA A 56 -3.66 -3.65 -2.44
CA ALA A 56 -2.91 -2.43 -2.16
C ALA A 56 -3.84 -1.21 -2.10
N LEU A 57 -3.76 -0.46 -0.99
CA LEU A 57 -4.16 0.94 -0.93
C LEU A 57 -2.89 1.79 -1.07
N THR A 58 -2.82 2.60 -2.12
CA THR A 58 -1.60 3.34 -2.45
C THR A 58 -1.61 4.74 -1.84
N LEU A 59 -0.48 5.13 -1.28
CA LEU A 59 -0.22 6.48 -0.79
C LEU A 59 0.90 7.11 -1.60
N GLN A 60 0.70 8.36 -2.00
CA GLN A 60 1.71 9.16 -2.66
C GLN A 60 2.01 10.40 -1.83
N PHE A 61 3.29 10.57 -1.50
CA PHE A 61 3.78 11.75 -0.79
C PHE A 61 4.64 12.59 -1.74
N LEU A 62 4.53 13.91 -1.58
CA LEU A 62 5.39 14.88 -2.24
C LEU A 62 6.12 15.69 -1.18
N PRO A 63 7.31 16.24 -1.49
CA PRO A 63 7.98 17.17 -0.59
C PRO A 63 7.04 18.31 -0.18
N GLN A 64 7.04 18.64 1.11
CA GLN A 64 6.25 19.74 1.62
C GLN A 64 6.72 21.05 0.96
N ARG A 65 5.78 21.94 0.68
CA ARG A 65 6.03 23.32 0.25
C ARG A 65 5.89 24.25 1.45
N PRO A 66 6.97 24.64 2.14
CA PRO A 66 6.88 25.45 3.35
C PRO A 66 6.27 26.84 3.10
N ASP A 67 6.29 27.29 1.84
CA ASP A 67 5.69 28.54 1.40
C ASP A 67 4.15 28.47 1.25
N LEU A 68 3.59 27.27 1.06
CA LEU A 68 2.14 27.06 0.92
C LEU A 68 1.50 26.41 2.14
N PHE A 69 2.26 25.63 2.90
CA PHE A 69 1.76 24.86 4.04
C PHE A 69 2.27 25.46 5.34
N ASN A 70 1.34 26.00 6.13
CA ASN A 70 1.60 26.52 7.47
C ASN A 70 1.03 25.58 8.55
N GLU A 71 0.90 24.29 8.21
CA GLU A 71 0.19 23.29 9.02
C GLU A 71 1.04 22.87 10.22
N GLY A 72 0.63 23.30 11.42
CA GLY A 72 1.13 22.78 12.69
C GLY A 72 0.50 21.43 13.05
N GLU A 73 0.97 20.83 14.15
CA GLU A 73 0.55 19.53 14.69
C GLU A 73 -0.97 19.38 14.94
N TYR A 74 -1.71 20.49 15.00
CA TYR A 74 -3.15 20.58 15.26
C TYR A 74 -4.01 20.97 14.04
N ALA A 75 -3.48 20.85 12.82
CA ALA A 75 -4.26 21.10 11.60
C ALA A 75 -5.44 20.11 11.46
N ASP A 76 -6.54 20.57 10.85
CA ASP A 76 -7.74 19.77 10.61
C ASP A 76 -7.38 18.46 9.86
N PRO A 77 -7.77 17.27 10.35
CA PRO A 77 -7.53 16.00 9.67
C PRO A 77 -7.98 15.98 8.21
N GLU A 78 -9.00 16.77 7.84
CA GLU A 78 -9.48 16.87 6.46
C GLU A 78 -8.56 17.68 5.53
N THR A 79 -7.59 18.41 6.08
CA THR A 79 -6.49 19.00 5.30
C THR A 79 -5.32 18.04 5.14
N GLN A 80 -5.28 16.98 5.95
CA GLN A 80 -4.24 15.95 5.94
C GLN A 80 -4.62 14.80 4.99
N LEU A 81 -4.50 15.04 3.68
CA LEU A 81 -4.93 14.10 2.62
C LEU A 81 -4.39 12.66 2.77
N HIS A 82 -3.21 12.48 3.36
CA HIS A 82 -2.63 11.16 3.61
C HIS A 82 -3.45 10.30 4.59
N ARG A 83 -4.31 10.90 5.41
CA ARG A 83 -5.19 10.20 6.36
C ARG A 83 -6.45 9.65 5.70
N HIS A 84 -6.85 10.21 4.55
CA HIS A 84 -8.10 9.84 3.89
C HIS A 84 -8.06 8.39 3.38
N VAL A 85 -6.87 7.81 3.15
CA VAL A 85 -6.73 6.40 2.80
C VAL A 85 -7.29 5.46 3.88
N LEU A 86 -7.28 5.89 5.14
CA LEU A 86 -7.76 5.09 6.27
C LEU A 86 -9.27 4.89 6.21
N TYR A 87 -10.02 5.79 5.56
CA TYR A 87 -11.46 5.62 5.32
C TYR A 87 -11.76 4.43 4.40
N HIS A 88 -10.77 4.01 3.60
CA HIS A 88 -10.87 2.88 2.67
C HIS A 88 -10.20 1.61 3.22
N ALA A 89 -9.59 1.67 4.42
CA ALA A 89 -8.93 0.52 5.01
C ALA A 89 -9.96 -0.53 5.49
N GLN A 90 -9.74 -1.78 5.08
CA GLN A 90 -10.59 -2.93 5.43
C GLN A 90 -9.67 -4.11 5.78
N GLU A 91 -10.22 -5.11 6.48
CA GLU A 91 -9.49 -6.34 6.76
C GLU A 91 -9.07 -7.02 5.44
N GLY A 92 -7.78 -7.35 5.35
CA GLY A 92 -7.14 -7.91 4.15
C GLY A 92 -7.20 -9.43 4.10
#